data_AF-A0A7S0CQ29-F1
#
_entry.id   AF-A0A7S0CQ29-F1
#
_cell.length_a   1.000
_cell.length_b   1.000
_cell.length_c   1.000
_cell.angle_alpha   90.00
_cell.angle_beta   90.00
_cell.angle_gamma   90.00
#
_symmetry.space_group_name_H-M   'P 1'
#
loop_
_entity.id
_entity.type
_entity.pdbx_description
1 polymer ?
#
loop_
_entity_poly.entity_id
_entity_poly.type
_entity_poly.pdbx_seq_one_letter_code
_entity_poly.pdbx_strand_id
1 'polypeptide(L)'
;NTAISGTLAVTDDFNVNSKFTVTAASGDTSVAGTLGVTGISTFAAEVKLANDNALVTHTGTTGMKITSTSGYVDVESVRFTGLSIGKDGDPNTILLANQQVTITGKLDVTSDVDIGSAKFVVTASDGSLAIATNKFTVAGGSGDTLIAGTLGVT
;
A
#
# COMPACT_ATOMS: atom_id res chain seq x y z
N ASN A 1 -40.87 -12.70 29.25
CA ASN A 1 -40.65 -12.05 27.94
C ASN A 1 -41.65 -10.90 27.85
N THR A 2 -41.19 -9.69 27.53
CA THR A 2 -42.05 -8.50 27.38
C THR A 2 -41.93 -8.03 25.94
N ALA A 3 -43.04 -7.88 25.23
CA ALA A 3 -43.07 -7.38 23.86
C ALA A 3 -43.61 -5.94 23.84
N ILE A 4 -42.92 -5.05 23.12
CA ILE A 4 -43.36 -3.68 22.89
C ILE A 4 -43.60 -3.54 21.38
N SER A 5 -44.85 -3.28 20.99
CA SER A 5 -45.24 -3.19 19.58
C SER A 5 -45.06 -1.80 18.96
N GLY A 6 -44.51 -0.83 19.72
CA GLY A 6 -44.24 0.54 19.28
C GLY A 6 -42.85 1.01 19.71
N THR A 7 -42.63 2.33 19.68
CA THR A 7 -41.35 2.92 20.13
C THR A 7 -41.22 2.85 21.64
N LEU A 8 -40.11 2.28 22.11
CA LEU A 8 -39.69 2.41 23.49
C LEU A 8 -38.87 3.71 23.64
N ALA A 9 -39.40 4.68 24.37
CA ALA A 9 -38.64 5.84 24.82
C ALA A 9 -38.00 5.53 26.18
N VAL A 10 -36.67 5.58 26.25
CA VAL A 10 -35.92 5.44 27.51
C VAL A 10 -35.26 6.80 27.77
N THR A 11 -35.57 7.41 28.91
CA THR A 11 -35.01 8.72 29.31
C THR A 11 -33.65 8.59 29.98
N ASP A 12 -33.42 7.45 30.63
CA ASP A 12 -32.15 7.06 31.21
C ASP A 12 -31.43 6.03 30.33
N ASP A 13 -30.35 5.44 30.82
CA ASP A 13 -29.57 4.46 30.09
C ASP A 13 -30.39 3.21 29.74
N PHE A 14 -30.28 2.77 28.48
CA PHE A 14 -30.73 1.44 28.10
C PHE A 14 -29.64 0.43 28.48
N ASN A 15 -29.90 -0.44 29.45
CA ASN A 15 -28.90 -1.36 29.98
C ASN A 15 -29.40 -2.82 29.95
N VAL A 16 -28.69 -3.69 29.24
CA VAL A 16 -28.90 -5.13 29.23
C VAL A 16 -27.77 -5.82 30.00
N ASN A 17 -27.90 -5.88 31.34
CA ASN A 17 -26.94 -6.51 32.26
C ASN A 17 -25.48 -6.10 32.02
N SER A 18 -25.25 -4.84 31.65
CA SER A 18 -23.95 -4.26 31.29
C SER A 18 -23.24 -4.92 30.09
N LYS A 19 -23.93 -5.77 29.32
CA LYS A 19 -23.37 -6.41 28.10
C LYS A 19 -23.64 -5.59 26.85
N PHE A 20 -24.76 -4.89 26.83
CA PHE A 20 -25.15 -3.93 25.82
C PHE A 20 -25.73 -2.72 26.55
N THR A 21 -25.10 -1.57 26.40
CA THR A 21 -25.56 -0.32 27.02
C THR A 21 -25.61 0.80 25.99
N VAL A 22 -26.62 1.66 26.07
CA VAL A 22 -26.66 2.95 25.40
C VAL A 22 -26.76 4.03 26.47
N THR A 23 -25.75 4.90 26.53
CA THR A 23 -25.72 6.00 27.50
C THR A 23 -26.61 7.14 27.02
N ALA A 24 -27.61 7.53 27.80
CA ALA A 24 -28.61 8.52 27.36
C ALA A 24 -28.01 9.90 27.07
N ALA A 25 -26.97 10.28 27.83
CA ALA A 25 -26.34 11.60 27.70
C ALA A 25 -25.52 11.78 26.41
N SER A 26 -24.93 10.71 25.85
CA SER A 26 -24.05 10.77 24.68
C SER A 26 -24.54 9.97 23.47
N GLY A 27 -25.42 8.99 23.68
CA GLY A 27 -25.80 8.00 22.68
C GLY A 27 -24.74 6.93 22.45
N ASP A 28 -23.64 6.93 23.22
CA ASP A 28 -22.57 5.94 23.07
C ASP A 28 -23.09 4.54 23.35
N THR A 29 -22.75 3.61 22.46
CA THR A 29 -23.10 2.21 22.59
C THR A 29 -21.88 1.40 23.01
N SER A 30 -21.99 0.66 24.11
CA SER A 30 -20.97 -0.30 24.53
C SER A 30 -21.47 -1.72 24.30
N VAL A 31 -20.65 -2.54 23.64
CA VAL A 31 -20.89 -3.97 23.43
C VAL A 31 -19.72 -4.73 24.06
N ALA A 32 -19.95 -5.37 25.20
CA ALA A 32 -18.88 -6.08 25.92
C ALA A 32 -18.41 -7.36 25.19
N GLY A 33 -19.21 -7.85 24.23
CA GLY A 33 -18.87 -8.98 23.37
C GLY A 33 -18.60 -8.59 21.93
N THR A 34 -18.65 -9.56 21.02
CA THR A 34 -18.50 -9.32 19.58
C THR A 34 -19.74 -8.66 18.99
N LEU A 35 -19.55 -7.55 18.25
CA LEU A 35 -20.59 -6.97 17.41
C LEU A 35 -20.62 -7.68 16.05
N GLY A 36 -21.70 -8.41 15.76
CA GLY A 36 -21.94 -9.01 14.45
C GLY A 36 -22.78 -8.08 13.56
N VAL A 37 -22.34 -7.84 12.32
CA VAL A 37 -23.08 -7.06 11.32
C VAL A 37 -23.15 -7.87 10.02
N THR A 38 -24.37 -8.22 9.59
CA THR A 38 -24.58 -8.98 8.35
C THR A 38 -24.58 -8.09 7.10
N GLY A 39 -25.00 -6.83 7.25
CA GLY A 39 -25.05 -5.84 6.18
C GLY A 39 -23.77 -5.03 6.04
N ILE A 40 -23.84 -3.96 5.24
CA ILE A 40 -22.75 -2.99 5.07
C ILE A 40 -22.76 -2.02 6.26
N SER A 41 -21.62 -1.87 6.93
CA SER A 41 -21.39 -0.79 7.89
C SER A 41 -20.92 0.47 7.16
N THR A 42 -21.49 1.63 7.51
CA THR A 42 -21.02 2.95 7.04
C THR A 42 -20.57 3.77 8.24
N PHE A 43 -19.35 4.33 8.18
CA PHE A 43 -18.82 5.26 9.18
C PHE A 43 -18.72 6.65 8.53
N ALA A 44 -19.39 7.64 9.11
CA ALA A 44 -19.37 9.02 8.60
C ALA A 44 -18.06 9.77 8.92
N ALA A 45 -17.28 9.22 9.84
CA ALA A 45 -16.00 9.74 10.30
C ALA A 45 -14.94 8.63 10.27
N GLU A 46 -13.87 8.82 11.02
CA GLU A 46 -12.73 7.92 11.06
C GLU A 46 -13.03 6.59 11.77
N VAL A 47 -12.33 5.54 11.36
CA VAL A 47 -12.27 4.26 12.06
C VAL A 47 -10.92 4.16 12.76
N LYS A 48 -10.91 4.19 14.10
CA LYS A 48 -9.70 4.01 14.91
C LYS A 48 -9.60 2.57 15.40
N LEU A 49 -8.49 1.89 15.09
CA LEU A 49 -8.17 0.56 15.62
C LEU A 49 -7.02 0.70 16.64
N ALA A 50 -7.37 0.87 17.92
CA ALA A 50 -6.43 1.35 18.94
C ALA A 50 -5.48 0.28 19.53
N ASN A 51 -5.65 -0.99 19.20
CA ASN A 51 -4.82 -2.07 19.73
C ASN A 51 -3.48 -2.14 18.98
N ASP A 52 -2.39 -2.49 19.67
CA ASP A 52 -1.04 -2.62 19.09
C ASP A 52 -1.00 -3.54 17.86
N ASN A 53 -1.84 -4.59 17.85
CA ASN A 53 -1.99 -5.54 16.75
C ASN A 53 -3.40 -5.50 16.14
N ALA A 54 -3.93 -4.30 15.89
CA ALA A 54 -5.14 -4.11 15.11
C ALA A 54 -5.11 -4.96 13.82
N LEU A 55 -6.14 -5.79 13.62
CA LEU A 55 -6.24 -6.69 12.48
C LEU A 55 -7.55 -6.45 11.74
N VAL A 56 -7.44 -6.30 10.42
CA VAL A 56 -8.58 -6.34 9.51
C VAL A 56 -8.44 -7.62 8.67
N THR A 57 -9.34 -8.58 8.86
CA THR A 57 -9.34 -9.85 8.14
C THR A 57 -10.43 -9.84 7.07
N HIS A 58 -10.06 -10.13 5.83
CA HIS A 58 -11.00 -10.38 4.74
C HIS A 58 -11.00 -11.85 4.34
N THR A 59 -12.16 -12.47 4.38
CA THR A 59 -12.37 -13.90 4.05
C THR A 59 -13.08 -14.12 2.72
N GLY A 60 -13.41 -13.04 1.99
CA GLY A 60 -14.03 -13.12 0.67
C GLY A 60 -13.06 -13.64 -0.40
N THR A 61 -13.58 -14.02 -1.56
CA THR A 61 -12.81 -14.66 -2.66
C THR A 61 -12.19 -13.67 -3.65
N THR A 62 -12.63 -12.40 -3.68
CA THR A 62 -12.25 -11.41 -4.71
C THR A 62 -11.26 -10.34 -4.23
N GLY A 63 -10.54 -10.60 -3.14
CA GLY A 63 -9.57 -9.66 -2.54
C GLY A 63 -10.21 -8.45 -1.83
N MET A 64 -9.41 -7.72 -1.07
CA MET A 64 -9.84 -6.48 -0.39
C MET A 64 -9.71 -5.28 -1.31
N LYS A 65 -10.79 -4.50 -1.44
CA LYS A 65 -10.74 -3.18 -2.09
C LYS A 65 -10.63 -2.07 -1.05
N ILE A 66 -9.56 -1.28 -1.13
CA ILE A 66 -9.40 -0.03 -0.37
C ILE A 66 -9.23 1.07 -1.42
N THR A 67 -10.11 2.08 -1.40
CA THR A 67 -10.17 3.10 -2.45
C THR A 67 -10.45 4.47 -1.87
N SER A 68 -9.83 5.48 -2.47
CA SER A 68 -10.15 6.89 -2.26
C SER A 68 -10.71 7.45 -3.56
N THR A 69 -11.75 8.29 -3.48
CA THR A 69 -12.40 8.89 -4.66
C THR A 69 -11.76 10.21 -5.09
N SER A 70 -11.00 10.85 -4.22
CA SER A 70 -10.41 12.18 -4.44
C SER A 70 -8.91 12.26 -4.16
N GLY A 71 -8.26 11.18 -3.72
CA GLY A 71 -6.85 11.19 -3.38
C GLY A 71 -6.22 9.80 -3.33
N TYR A 72 -5.21 9.63 -2.49
CA TYR A 72 -4.50 8.38 -2.32
C TYR A 72 -4.89 7.68 -1.01
N VAL A 73 -4.39 6.46 -0.84
CA VAL A 73 -4.37 5.78 0.45
C VAL A 73 -2.99 6.02 1.04
N ASP A 74 -2.92 6.81 2.10
CA ASP A 74 -1.67 7.02 2.83
C ASP A 74 -1.35 5.80 3.68
N VAL A 75 -0.10 5.32 3.59
CA VAL A 75 0.41 4.15 4.29
C VAL A 75 1.79 4.46 4.84
N GLU A 76 1.96 4.33 6.15
CA GLU A 76 3.26 4.56 6.79
C GLU A 76 4.28 3.48 6.37
N SER A 77 3.84 2.22 6.35
CA SER A 77 4.69 1.10 5.97
C SER A 77 3.87 0.04 5.25
N VAL A 78 4.40 -0.44 4.13
CA VAL A 78 3.81 -1.53 3.36
C VAL A 78 4.69 -2.76 3.51
N ARG A 79 4.06 -3.87 3.91
CA ARG A 79 4.73 -5.17 3.97
C ARG A 79 3.90 -6.19 3.19
N PHE A 80 4.58 -6.90 2.29
CA PHE A 80 4.01 -8.04 1.57
C PHE A 80 4.54 -9.33 2.19
N THR A 81 3.65 -10.28 2.46
CA THR A 81 4.03 -11.63 2.88
C THR A 81 4.15 -12.57 1.70
N GLY A 82 3.38 -12.31 0.64
CA GLY A 82 3.60 -12.90 -0.67
C GLY A 82 4.87 -12.37 -1.33
N LEU A 83 5.41 -13.15 -2.25
CA LEU A 83 6.63 -12.80 -2.97
C LEU A 83 6.39 -11.85 -4.13
N SER A 84 5.15 -11.46 -4.46
CA SER A 84 4.88 -10.74 -5.69
C SER A 84 3.85 -9.62 -5.55
N ILE A 85 3.97 -8.64 -6.45
CA ILE A 85 3.00 -7.59 -6.70
C ILE A 85 2.60 -7.71 -8.17
N GLY A 86 1.31 -7.83 -8.46
CA GLY A 86 0.84 -8.04 -9.82
C GLY A 86 -0.67 -7.88 -9.95
N LYS A 87 -1.17 -8.19 -11.14
CA LYS A 87 -2.60 -8.11 -11.49
C LYS A 87 -3.18 -9.51 -11.68
N ASP A 88 -4.50 -9.58 -11.83
CA ASP A 88 -5.15 -10.85 -12.16
C ASP A 88 -4.60 -11.45 -13.47
N GLY A 89 -4.41 -12.78 -13.45
CA GLY A 89 -3.77 -13.54 -14.52
C GLY A 89 -2.26 -13.31 -14.70
N ASP A 90 -1.66 -12.33 -14.00
CA ASP A 90 -0.21 -12.06 -14.04
C ASP A 90 0.28 -11.54 -12.68
N PRO A 91 0.42 -12.42 -11.68
CA PRO A 91 0.72 -12.02 -10.31
C PRO A 91 2.18 -11.57 -10.10
N ASN A 92 3.07 -11.77 -11.08
CA ASN A 92 4.52 -11.61 -10.93
C ASN A 92 5.07 -10.38 -11.68
N THR A 93 4.31 -9.29 -11.78
CA THR A 93 4.81 -8.04 -12.41
C THR A 93 6.07 -7.54 -11.69
N ILE A 94 6.04 -7.55 -10.36
CA ILE A 94 7.21 -7.39 -9.50
C ILE A 94 7.33 -8.66 -8.66
N LEU A 95 8.49 -9.30 -8.71
CA LEU A 95 8.83 -10.46 -7.89
C LEU A 95 9.93 -10.08 -6.89
N LEU A 96 9.67 -10.31 -5.61
CA LEU A 96 10.56 -10.10 -4.49
C LEU A 96 11.21 -11.44 -4.12
N ALA A 97 12.53 -11.48 -4.23
CA ALA A 97 13.36 -12.62 -3.84
C ALA A 97 14.41 -12.19 -2.81
N ASN A 98 15.20 -13.14 -2.30
CA ASN A 98 16.24 -12.85 -1.32
C ASN A 98 17.24 -11.84 -1.88
N GLN A 99 17.20 -10.61 -1.36
CA GLN A 99 18.06 -9.50 -1.77
C GLN A 99 17.93 -9.14 -3.27
N GLN A 100 16.80 -9.44 -3.89
CA GLN A 100 16.56 -9.17 -5.30
C GLN A 100 15.12 -8.72 -5.55
N VAL A 101 14.96 -7.80 -6.49
CA VAL A 101 13.67 -7.45 -7.08
C VAL A 101 13.77 -7.70 -8.57
N THR A 102 12.82 -8.46 -9.12
CA THR A 102 12.72 -8.72 -10.55
C THR A 102 11.48 -8.04 -11.09
N ILE A 103 11.64 -7.26 -12.15
CA ILE A 103 10.53 -6.70 -12.94
C ILE A 103 10.41 -7.54 -14.20
N THR A 104 9.31 -8.28 -14.35
CA THR A 104 9.11 -9.19 -15.49
C THR A 104 8.56 -8.46 -16.73
N GLY A 105 7.91 -7.31 -16.51
CA GLY A 105 7.48 -6.41 -17.57
C GLY A 105 8.59 -5.46 -18.05
N LYS A 106 8.25 -4.60 -19.02
CA LYS A 106 9.10 -3.47 -19.38
C LYS A 106 9.17 -2.51 -18.21
N LEU A 107 10.38 -2.08 -17.84
CA LEU A 107 10.60 -0.97 -16.93
C LEU A 107 10.80 0.29 -17.77
N ASP A 108 9.85 1.22 -17.69
CA ASP A 108 9.95 2.54 -18.32
C ASP A 108 10.45 3.56 -17.29
N VAL A 109 11.55 4.25 -17.60
CA VAL A 109 12.17 5.24 -16.71
C VAL A 109 12.36 6.52 -17.50
N THR A 110 11.65 7.57 -17.10
CA THR A 110 11.63 8.87 -17.81
C THR A 110 12.67 9.87 -17.31
N SER A 111 13.27 9.58 -16.16
CA SER A 111 14.38 10.35 -15.56
C SER A 111 15.66 9.52 -15.58
N ASP A 112 16.73 10.05 -15.00
CA ASP A 112 18.02 9.38 -14.95
C ASP A 112 17.96 8.04 -14.19
N VAL A 113 18.75 7.07 -14.67
CA VAL A 113 19.01 5.81 -13.95
C VAL A 113 20.38 5.93 -13.30
N ASP A 114 20.43 6.15 -11.98
CA ASP A 114 21.66 6.17 -11.17
C ASP A 114 21.76 4.88 -10.33
N ILE A 115 22.85 4.14 -10.49
CA ILE A 115 23.18 2.97 -9.69
C ILE A 115 24.43 3.22 -8.86
N GLY A 116 24.30 2.94 -7.55
CA GLY A 116 25.43 2.91 -6.63
C GLY A 116 26.10 4.26 -6.40
N SER A 117 25.33 5.35 -6.52
CA SER A 117 25.79 6.74 -6.38
C SER A 117 26.79 7.11 -7.47
N ALA A 118 26.32 7.19 -8.71
CA ALA A 118 27.03 7.50 -9.94
C ALA A 118 28.07 6.47 -10.42
N LYS A 119 27.99 5.21 -9.96
CA LYS A 119 28.84 4.13 -10.50
C LYS A 119 28.41 3.73 -11.90
N PHE A 120 27.12 3.77 -12.19
CA PHE A 120 26.53 3.60 -13.52
C PHE A 120 25.37 4.60 -13.64
N VAL A 121 25.43 5.45 -14.66
CA VAL A 121 24.41 6.47 -14.93
C VAL A 121 23.95 6.38 -16.38
N VAL A 122 22.64 6.43 -16.59
CA VAL A 122 22.02 6.80 -17.88
C VAL A 122 21.30 8.13 -17.68
N THR A 123 21.67 9.13 -18.47
CA THR A 123 21.10 10.48 -18.37
C THR A 123 19.94 10.62 -19.34
N ALA A 124 18.74 10.89 -18.86
CA ALA A 124 17.53 10.91 -19.67
C ALA A 124 17.47 12.11 -20.62
N SER A 125 18.09 13.24 -20.26
CA SER A 125 17.99 14.48 -21.06
C SER A 125 18.71 14.40 -22.41
N ASP A 126 19.75 13.58 -22.52
CA ASP A 126 20.56 13.47 -23.73
C ASP A 126 20.83 12.02 -24.17
N GLY A 127 20.54 11.02 -23.32
CA GLY A 127 20.82 9.61 -23.57
C GLY A 127 22.26 9.19 -23.25
N SER A 128 23.03 10.00 -22.52
CA SER A 128 24.43 9.69 -22.18
C SER A 128 24.53 8.51 -21.22
N LEU A 129 25.51 7.63 -21.44
CA LEU A 129 25.88 6.54 -20.54
C LEU A 129 27.21 6.87 -19.87
N ALA A 130 27.35 6.66 -18.56
CA ALA A 130 28.60 6.89 -17.85
C ALA A 130 28.88 5.84 -16.76
N ILE A 131 30.13 5.40 -16.66
CA ILE A 131 30.66 4.57 -15.57
C ILE A 131 31.60 5.38 -14.70
N ALA A 132 31.33 5.40 -13.39
CA ALA A 132 32.06 6.19 -12.41
C ALA A 132 32.29 7.64 -12.88
N THR A 133 31.25 8.23 -13.50
CA THR A 133 31.24 9.55 -14.15
C THR A 133 32.13 9.70 -15.39
N ASN A 134 33.36 9.17 -15.41
CA ASN A 134 34.33 9.48 -16.46
C ASN A 134 35.22 8.30 -16.91
N LYS A 135 35.07 7.10 -16.34
CA LYS A 135 35.94 5.97 -16.72
C LYS A 135 35.60 5.43 -18.10
N PHE A 136 34.31 5.39 -18.39
CA PHE A 136 33.74 5.07 -19.68
C PHE A 136 32.51 5.94 -19.85
N THR A 137 32.43 6.68 -20.95
CA THR A 137 31.22 7.44 -21.28
C THR A 137 30.84 7.22 -22.73
N VAL A 138 29.53 7.20 -23.01
CA VAL A 138 28.96 7.34 -24.35
C VAL A 138 28.16 8.63 -24.33
N ALA A 139 28.54 9.60 -25.16
CA ALA A 139 27.80 10.85 -25.28
C ALA A 139 26.47 10.58 -25.98
N GLY A 140 25.35 10.96 -25.36
CA GLY A 140 24.04 10.60 -25.89
C GLY A 140 23.69 11.31 -27.21
N GLY A 141 24.17 12.53 -27.41
CA GLY A 141 23.93 13.30 -28.65
C GLY A 141 24.75 12.84 -29.87
N SER A 142 25.98 12.36 -29.67
CA SER A 142 26.89 11.97 -30.76
C SER A 142 27.17 10.46 -30.83
N GLY A 143 26.95 9.73 -29.76
CA GLY A 143 27.38 8.33 -29.60
C GLY A 143 28.88 8.18 -29.33
N ASP A 144 29.62 9.29 -29.18
CA ASP A 144 31.07 9.24 -29.00
C ASP A 144 31.43 8.53 -27.69
N THR A 145 32.40 7.62 -27.77
CA THR A 145 32.88 6.88 -26.61
C THR A 145 34.19 7.46 -26.11
N LEU A 146 34.25 7.82 -24.83
CA LEU A 146 35.49 8.16 -24.14
C LEU A 146 35.86 7.05 -23.15
N ILE A 147 37.12 6.63 -23.19
CA ILE A 147 37.67 5.62 -22.28
C ILE A 147 38.91 6.22 -21.63
N ALA A 148 38.85 6.46 -20.32
CA ALA A 148 39.98 7.06 -19.59
C ALA A 148 41.15 6.07 -19.38
N GLY A 149 40.89 4.76 -19.53
CA GLY A 149 41.88 3.70 -19.44
C GLY A 149 42.32 3.14 -20.79
N THR A 150 42.97 1.98 -20.77
CA THR A 150 43.37 1.26 -21.99
C THR A 150 42.15 0.63 -22.67
N LEU A 151 41.93 0.94 -23.94
CA LEU A 151 41.04 0.18 -24.81
C LEU A 151 41.82 -0.99 -25.42
N GLY A 152 41.46 -2.22 -25.06
CA GLY A 152 41.93 -3.41 -25.76
C GLY A 152 41.11 -3.62 -27.03
N VAL A 153 41.74 -3.50 -28.20
CA VAL A 153 41.12 -3.86 -29.49
C VAL A 153 41.71 -5.19 -29.98
N THR A 154 40.84 -6.10 -30.42
CA THR A 154 41.19 -7.42 -30.99
C THR A 154 40.42 -7.65 -32.27
#